data_AF-A0A7Z9ZJK0-F1
#
_entry.id   AF-A0A7Z9ZJK0-F1
#
_cell.length_a   1.000
_cell.length_b   1.000
_cell.length_c   1.000
_cell.angle_alpha   90.00
_cell.angle_beta   90.00
_cell.angle_gamma   90.00
#
_symmetry.space_group_name_H-M   'P 1'
#
loop_
_entity.id
_entity.type
_entity.pdbx_description
1 polymer ?
#
loop_
_entity_poly.entity_id
_entity_poly.type
_entity_poly.pdbx_seq_one_letter_code
_entity_poly.pdbx_strand_id
1 'polypeptide(L)'
;MPTQPRLITDKPTRMPDREVYRERLKECLKDPAFRAIEGFPIGDDEAILSLSDPPYYTACPNPFLPEVLERWQEERRRLRAELGLPDDLPTPPPPAGAARVRGVVYHREPFAADVSEGKNDPIYNAHSYHTKVPHKAIMRYILHYTDPGDIVLDGFCGTGMTGVAAQLCGDRKAVQDLGYRVLDDGTVLDEKGRPFSRLGARKAVLVDLCRFGRAFHGEHVPGLGQGHKLRV
;
A
#
# COMPACT_ATOMS: atom_id res chain seq x y z
N MET A 1 -15.74 18.10 -17.66
CA MET A 1 -14.47 17.53 -17.16
C MET A 1 -14.25 16.22 -17.91
N PRO A 2 -13.13 16.02 -18.63
CA PRO A 2 -12.85 14.72 -19.23
C PRO A 2 -12.75 13.68 -18.11
N THR A 3 -13.53 12.60 -18.26
CA THR A 3 -13.60 11.48 -17.32
C THR A 3 -12.22 10.86 -17.18
N GLN A 4 -11.61 10.97 -15.99
CA GLN A 4 -10.37 10.27 -15.69
C GLN A 4 -10.64 8.75 -15.77
N PRO A 5 -9.82 7.98 -16.50
CA PRO A 5 -9.98 6.54 -16.56
C PRO A 5 -9.80 5.95 -15.16
N ARG A 6 -10.73 5.08 -14.74
CA ARG A 6 -10.61 4.34 -13.49
C ARG A 6 -9.39 3.42 -13.61
N LEU A 7 -8.38 3.68 -12.78
CA LEU A 7 -7.13 2.90 -12.73
C LEU A 7 -7.31 1.50 -12.12
N ILE A 8 -8.47 1.23 -11.50
CA ILE A 8 -8.77 -0.03 -10.79
C ILE A 8 -10.19 -0.46 -11.19
N THR A 9 -10.32 -1.65 -11.75
CA THR A 9 -11.58 -2.18 -12.31
C THR A 9 -12.39 -3.02 -11.34
N ASP A 10 -11.79 -3.44 -10.22
CA ASP A 10 -12.50 -4.22 -9.20
C ASP A 10 -13.42 -3.36 -8.35
N LYS A 11 -14.59 -3.92 -8.00
CA LYS A 11 -15.52 -3.30 -7.04
C LYS A 11 -14.78 -3.14 -5.70
N PRO A 12 -14.74 -1.94 -5.10
CA PRO A 12 -14.12 -1.76 -3.81
C PRO A 12 -14.81 -2.67 -2.79
N THR A 13 -14.00 -3.36 -1.99
CA THR A 13 -14.44 -4.08 -0.80
C THR A 13 -15.26 -3.10 0.04
N ARG A 14 -16.46 -3.52 0.49
CA ARG A 14 -17.43 -2.68 1.22
C ARG A 14 -16.69 -1.76 2.20
N MET A 15 -16.72 -0.45 1.92
CA MET A 15 -15.97 0.52 2.71
C MET A 15 -16.40 0.43 4.17
N PRO A 16 -15.46 0.42 5.13
CA PRO A 16 -15.79 0.72 6.51
C PRO A 16 -16.50 2.07 6.55
N ASP A 17 -17.53 2.22 7.38
CA ASP A 17 -18.32 3.45 7.42
C ASP A 17 -17.42 4.64 7.74
N ARG A 18 -17.14 5.46 6.72
CA ARG A 18 -16.19 6.58 6.78
C ARG A 18 -16.57 7.57 7.87
N GLU A 19 -17.87 7.73 8.13
CA GLU A 19 -18.38 8.61 9.18
C GLU A 19 -18.08 8.03 10.57
N VAL A 20 -18.26 6.72 10.75
CA VAL A 20 -17.92 6.02 12.01
C VAL A 20 -16.44 6.19 12.35
N TYR A 21 -15.55 6.04 11.38
CA TYR A 21 -14.11 6.21 11.60
C TYR A 21 -13.71 7.67 11.87
N ARG A 22 -14.42 8.62 11.26
CA ARG A 22 -14.22 10.04 11.53
C ARG A 22 -14.63 10.42 12.95
N GLU A 23 -15.75 9.90 13.44
CA GLU A 23 -16.18 10.11 14.84
C GLU A 23 -15.24 9.42 15.83
N ARG A 24 -14.81 8.17 15.55
CA ARG A 24 -13.79 7.50 16.38
C ARG A 24 -12.49 8.31 16.45
N LEU A 25 -12.04 8.90 15.33
CA LEU A 25 -10.83 9.73 15.31
C LEU A 25 -11.02 10.98 16.16
N LYS A 26 -12.19 11.62 16.08
CA LYS A 26 -12.55 12.76 16.91
C LYS A 26 -12.51 12.43 18.40
N GLU A 27 -12.96 11.24 18.80
CA GLU A 27 -12.83 10.77 20.19
C GLU A 27 -11.37 10.53 20.58
N CYS A 28 -10.56 9.88 19.73
CA CYS A 28 -9.12 9.69 19.97
C CYS A 28 -8.39 11.03 20.19
N LEU A 29 -8.73 12.07 19.42
CA LEU A 29 -8.10 13.38 19.55
C LEU A 29 -8.35 14.06 20.90
N LYS A 30 -9.42 13.71 21.62
CA LYS A 30 -9.68 14.23 22.97
C LYS A 30 -8.72 13.67 24.02
N ASP A 31 -8.08 12.54 23.77
CA ASP A 31 -7.15 11.91 24.70
C ASP A 31 -5.80 12.67 24.72
N PRO A 32 -5.40 13.27 25.87
CA PRO A 32 -4.12 13.93 26.00
C PRO A 32 -2.91 13.01 25.79
N ALA A 33 -3.03 11.72 26.13
CA ALA A 33 -1.96 10.74 25.93
C ALA A 33 -1.73 10.46 24.44
N PHE A 34 -2.80 10.44 23.64
CA PHE A 34 -2.71 10.31 22.20
C PHE A 34 -1.99 11.50 21.55
N ARG A 35 -2.27 12.72 22.02
CA ARG A 35 -1.58 13.94 21.57
C ARG A 35 -0.12 14.05 22.05
N ALA A 36 0.26 13.30 23.07
CA ALA A 36 1.61 13.29 23.61
C ALA A 36 2.59 12.38 22.83
N ILE A 37 2.10 11.66 21.81
CA ILE A 37 2.96 10.84 20.94
C ILE A 37 3.99 11.73 20.23
N GLU A 38 5.24 11.28 20.16
CA GLU A 38 6.30 12.02 19.47
C GLU A 38 5.97 12.18 17.98
N GLY A 39 6.15 13.40 17.45
CA GLY A 39 5.80 13.73 16.06
C GLY A 39 4.31 13.94 15.81
N PHE A 40 3.48 14.07 16.86
CA PHE A 40 2.07 14.45 16.70
C PHE A 40 1.97 15.88 16.12
N PRO A 41 1.10 16.12 15.12
CA PRO A 41 0.99 17.43 14.48
C PRO A 41 0.54 18.52 15.46
N ILE A 42 1.13 19.71 15.31
CA ILE A 42 0.70 20.95 15.94
C ILE A 42 -0.43 21.54 15.09
N GLY A 43 -1.67 21.30 15.51
CA GLY A 43 -2.89 21.80 14.87
C GLY A 43 -4.12 21.55 15.73
N ASP A 44 -5.22 22.25 15.42
CA ASP A 44 -6.51 21.97 16.03
C ASP A 44 -7.15 20.70 15.45
N ASP A 45 -8.18 20.19 16.14
CA ASP A 45 -8.86 18.96 15.75
C ASP A 45 -9.56 19.08 14.39
N GLU A 46 -10.05 20.26 14.06
CA GLU A 46 -10.73 20.50 12.80
C GLU A 46 -9.75 20.38 11.61
N ALA A 47 -8.55 20.96 11.74
CA ALA A 47 -7.48 20.85 10.77
C ALA A 47 -7.04 19.39 10.59
N ILE A 48 -6.83 18.65 11.70
CA ILE A 48 -6.46 17.22 11.64
C ILE A 48 -7.57 16.40 10.96
N LEU A 49 -8.84 16.59 11.33
CA LEU A 49 -9.98 15.88 10.74
C LEU A 49 -10.23 16.25 9.28
N SER A 50 -9.96 17.50 8.87
CA SER A 50 -10.14 17.95 7.48
C SER A 50 -9.12 17.30 6.52
N LEU A 51 -7.91 17.08 7.00
CA LEU A 51 -6.81 16.48 6.23
C LEU A 51 -6.80 14.96 6.29
N SER A 52 -7.40 14.36 7.32
CA SER A 52 -7.51 12.91 7.48
C SER A 52 -8.56 12.28 6.56
N ASP A 53 -8.39 10.98 6.29
CA ASP A 53 -9.33 10.10 5.59
C ASP A 53 -9.28 8.69 6.22
N PRO A 54 -9.75 8.55 7.48
CA PRO A 54 -9.64 7.30 8.22
C PRO A 54 -10.58 6.21 7.65
N PRO A 55 -10.24 4.91 7.81
CA PRO A 55 -9.07 4.41 8.54
C PRO A 55 -7.74 4.45 7.79
N TYR A 56 -7.77 4.74 6.49
CA TYR A 56 -6.62 4.51 5.63
C TYR A 56 -5.55 5.59 5.72
N TYR A 57 -5.95 6.82 6.07
CA TYR A 57 -5.03 7.93 6.25
C TYR A 57 -5.47 8.84 7.39
N THR A 58 -4.52 9.25 8.23
CA THR A 58 -4.72 10.28 9.24
C THR A 58 -3.58 11.28 9.19
N ALA A 59 -3.87 12.55 9.45
CA ALA A 59 -2.86 13.61 9.51
C ALA A 59 -2.01 13.57 10.80
N CYS A 60 -2.36 12.65 11.72
CA CYS A 60 -1.66 12.31 12.95
C CYS A 60 -1.27 10.81 12.95
N PRO A 61 -0.55 10.28 13.96
CA PRO A 61 -0.37 8.84 14.12
C PRO A 61 -1.71 8.10 13.96
N ASN A 62 -1.77 7.09 13.09
CA ASN A 62 -3.03 6.45 12.71
C ASN A 62 -3.49 5.44 13.76
N PRO A 63 -4.55 5.74 14.55
CA PRO A 63 -5.01 4.85 15.62
C PRO A 63 -5.68 3.58 15.09
N PHE A 64 -6.05 3.55 13.81
CA PHE A 64 -6.73 2.43 13.15
C PHE A 64 -5.77 1.50 12.41
N LEU A 65 -4.48 1.84 12.35
CA LEU A 65 -3.51 1.01 11.66
C LEU A 65 -3.44 -0.42 12.23
N PRO A 66 -3.49 -0.66 13.56
CA PRO A 66 -3.51 -2.02 14.11
C PRO A 66 -4.67 -2.88 13.58
N GLU A 67 -5.91 -2.39 13.64
CA GLU A 67 -7.07 -3.15 13.16
C GLU A 67 -7.08 -3.35 11.64
N VAL A 68 -6.55 -2.37 10.88
CA VAL A 68 -6.37 -2.51 9.43
C VAL A 68 -5.34 -3.60 9.12
N LEU A 69 -4.21 -3.62 9.84
CA LEU A 69 -3.16 -4.61 9.68
C LEU A 69 -3.65 -6.01 10.03
N GLU A 70 -4.38 -6.19 11.13
CA GLU A 70 -4.98 -7.47 11.51
C GLU A 70 -5.90 -8.02 10.42
N ARG A 71 -6.79 -7.17 9.89
CA ARG A 71 -7.67 -7.54 8.78
C ARG A 71 -6.87 -7.93 7.54
N TRP A 72 -5.87 -7.13 7.16
CA TRP A 72 -5.05 -7.41 5.97
C TRP A 72 -4.19 -8.68 6.13
N GLN A 73 -3.71 -8.98 7.33
CA GLN A 73 -3.00 -10.23 7.62
C GLN A 73 -3.92 -11.44 7.48
N GLU A 74 -5.19 -11.34 7.90
CA GLU A 74 -6.18 -12.39 7.71
C GLU A 74 -6.55 -12.57 6.22
N GLU A 75 -6.81 -11.49 5.50
CA GLU A 75 -7.03 -11.51 4.04
C GLU A 75 -5.85 -12.17 3.32
N ARG A 76 -4.63 -11.79 3.69
CA ARG A 76 -3.39 -12.37 3.15
C ARG A 76 -3.29 -13.86 3.43
N ARG A 77 -3.57 -14.32 4.66
CA ARG A 77 -3.54 -15.75 5.01
C ARG A 77 -4.48 -16.56 4.10
N ARG A 78 -5.70 -16.09 3.90
CA ARG A 78 -6.69 -16.74 3.02
C ARG A 78 -6.21 -16.78 1.58
N LEU A 79 -5.74 -15.65 1.07
CA LEU A 79 -5.23 -15.56 -0.30
C LEU A 79 -4.01 -16.47 -0.53
N ARG A 80 -3.08 -16.56 0.43
CA ARG A 80 -1.95 -17.49 0.36
C ARG A 80 -2.41 -18.94 0.31
N ALA A 81 -3.38 -19.32 1.14
CA ALA A 81 -3.94 -20.67 1.12
C ALA A 81 -4.61 -20.99 -0.22
N GLU A 82 -5.40 -20.06 -0.77
CA GLU A 82 -6.05 -20.20 -2.08
C GLU A 82 -5.03 -20.35 -3.23
N LEU A 83 -3.91 -19.62 -3.15
CA LEU A 83 -2.85 -19.66 -4.16
C LEU A 83 -1.82 -20.79 -3.93
N GLY A 84 -1.91 -21.54 -2.83
CA GLY A 84 -0.94 -22.56 -2.45
C GLY A 84 0.45 -22.00 -2.09
N LEU A 85 0.52 -20.76 -1.61
CA LEU A 85 1.76 -20.11 -1.17
C LEU A 85 2.15 -20.58 0.23
N PRO A 86 3.45 -20.67 0.55
CA PRO A 86 3.90 -21.05 1.89
C PRO A 86 3.49 -20.00 2.91
N ASP A 87 3.14 -20.48 4.11
CA ASP A 87 2.99 -19.64 5.29
C ASP A 87 4.39 -19.26 5.79
N ASP A 88 4.62 -17.95 5.87
CA ASP A 88 5.87 -17.32 6.28
C ASP A 88 5.71 -16.60 7.63
N LEU A 89 4.60 -16.84 8.34
CA LEU A 89 4.44 -16.38 9.71
C LEU A 89 5.59 -16.94 10.56
N PRO A 90 6.21 -16.12 11.43
CA PRO A 90 7.16 -16.62 12.39
C PRO A 90 6.47 -17.71 13.21
N THR A 91 6.97 -18.94 13.15
CA THR A 91 6.56 -19.95 14.13
C THR A 91 6.90 -19.37 15.51
N PRO A 92 5.96 -19.37 16.47
CA PRO A 92 6.29 -18.97 17.83
C PRO A 92 7.52 -19.77 18.30
N PRO A 93 8.44 -19.17 19.06
CA PRO A 93 9.61 -19.89 19.52
C PRO A 93 9.16 -21.18 20.22
N PRO A 94 9.76 -22.34 19.89
CA PRO A 94 9.36 -23.58 20.54
C PRO A 94 9.54 -23.44 22.06
N PRO A 95 8.70 -24.11 22.88
CA PRO A 95 8.92 -24.17 24.32
C PRO A 95 10.35 -24.64 24.60
N ALA A 96 10.97 -24.09 25.64
CA ALA A 96 12.37 -24.34 25.96
C ALA A 96 12.66 -25.85 25.99
N GLY A 97 13.52 -26.31 25.06
CA GLY A 97 13.91 -27.72 24.93
C GLY A 97 13.34 -28.47 23.71
N ALA A 98 12.41 -27.89 22.94
CA ALA A 98 11.94 -28.51 21.70
C ALA A 98 12.77 -28.09 20.48
N ALA A 99 12.99 -29.03 19.55
CA ALA A 99 13.72 -28.81 18.31
C ALA A 99 13.03 -27.73 17.47
N ARG A 100 13.80 -26.76 16.95
CA ARG A 100 13.29 -25.72 16.04
C ARG A 100 12.83 -26.39 14.74
N VAL A 101 11.52 -26.54 14.56
CA VAL A 101 10.96 -26.72 13.21
C VAL A 101 11.22 -25.41 12.50
N ARG A 102 12.15 -25.41 11.53
CA ARG A 102 12.41 -24.25 10.68
C ARG A 102 11.11 -23.99 9.91
N GLY A 103 10.32 -23.01 10.38
CA GLY A 103 9.29 -22.40 9.55
C GLY A 103 9.93 -21.94 8.24
N VAL A 104 9.14 -21.89 7.17
CA VAL A 104 9.64 -21.40 5.88
C VAL A 104 10.02 -19.93 6.06
N VAL A 105 11.32 -19.67 6.17
CA VAL A 105 11.83 -18.31 6.31
C VAL A 105 11.70 -17.64 4.96
N TYR A 106 11.07 -16.46 4.92
CA TYR A 106 11.03 -15.63 3.72
C TYR A 106 12.44 -15.47 3.14
N HIS A 107 12.59 -15.81 1.86
CA HIS A 107 13.87 -15.75 1.16
C HIS A 107 13.66 -15.36 -0.30
N ARG A 108 14.38 -14.32 -0.73
CA ARG A 108 14.43 -13.85 -2.12
C ARG A 108 15.86 -13.47 -2.44
N GLU A 109 16.36 -13.88 -3.61
CA GLU A 109 17.67 -13.45 -4.09
C GLU A 109 17.70 -11.94 -4.30
N PRO A 110 18.84 -11.26 -4.15
CA PRO A 110 18.95 -9.84 -4.47
C PRO A 110 18.49 -9.54 -5.91
N PHE A 111 17.62 -8.55 -6.06
CA PHE A 111 17.18 -8.08 -7.36
C PHE A 111 18.22 -7.13 -7.96
N ALA A 112 18.91 -7.61 -9.00
CA ALA A 112 19.87 -6.84 -9.78
C ALA A 112 19.41 -6.81 -11.24
N ALA A 113 18.67 -5.75 -11.60
CA ALA A 113 18.30 -5.45 -12.97
C ALA A 113 18.40 -3.94 -13.19
N ASP A 114 18.80 -3.52 -14.39
CA ASP A 114 18.81 -2.10 -14.77
C ASP A 114 17.37 -1.62 -14.94
N VAL A 115 16.82 -1.01 -13.88
CA VAL A 115 15.49 -0.44 -13.92
C VAL A 115 15.56 0.97 -14.52
N SER A 116 15.52 1.04 -15.85
CA SER A 116 15.35 2.29 -16.58
C SER A 116 13.90 2.40 -17.08
N GLU A 117 13.16 3.35 -16.53
CA GLU A 117 11.77 3.60 -16.89
C GLU A 117 11.60 5.05 -17.31
N GLY A 118 10.92 5.27 -18.45
CA GLY A 118 10.66 6.60 -18.97
C GLY A 118 9.67 7.37 -18.08
N LYS A 119 9.84 8.70 -18.00
CA LYS A 119 8.96 9.61 -17.24
C LYS A 119 7.68 10.02 -18.01
N ASN A 120 7.35 9.34 -19.11
CA ASN A 120 6.27 9.76 -20.01
C ASN A 120 4.91 9.13 -19.66
N ASP A 121 4.84 8.29 -18.65
CA ASP A 121 3.60 7.59 -18.30
C ASP A 121 2.51 8.57 -17.77
N PRO A 122 1.24 8.45 -18.19
CA PRO A 122 0.15 9.33 -17.72
C PRO A 122 -0.01 9.36 -16.19
N ILE A 123 0.21 8.23 -15.51
CA ILE A 123 0.15 8.13 -14.04
C ILE A 123 1.34 8.88 -13.42
N TYR A 124 2.51 8.79 -14.04
CA TYR A 124 3.68 9.56 -13.63
C TYR A 124 3.43 11.07 -13.78
N ASN A 125 2.83 11.48 -14.88
CA ASN A 125 2.60 12.89 -15.20
C ASN A 125 1.39 13.51 -14.49
N ALA A 126 0.51 12.72 -13.88
CA ALA A 126 -0.68 13.22 -13.17
C ALA A 126 -0.35 14.30 -12.13
N HIS A 127 0.82 14.23 -11.48
CA HIS A 127 1.35 15.29 -10.61
C HIS A 127 2.87 15.37 -10.72
N SER A 128 3.37 16.58 -10.94
CA SER A 128 4.81 16.88 -10.99
C SER A 128 5.41 16.84 -9.59
N TYR A 129 6.44 16.01 -9.42
CA TYR A 129 7.28 16.01 -8.23
C TYR A 129 8.69 15.61 -8.67
N HIS A 130 9.70 16.39 -8.31
CA HIS A 130 11.00 16.34 -9.00
C HIS A 130 11.75 15.02 -8.82
N THR A 131 11.59 14.40 -7.65
CA THR A 131 12.19 13.09 -7.31
C THR A 131 11.21 11.93 -7.48
N LYS A 132 10.06 12.14 -8.14
CA LYS A 132 9.06 11.10 -8.35
C LYS A 132 9.69 9.92 -9.08
N VAL A 133 9.53 8.73 -8.51
CA VAL A 133 9.95 7.48 -9.13
C VAL A 133 8.76 6.90 -9.93
N PRO A 134 8.95 6.47 -11.18
CA PRO A 134 7.90 5.80 -11.94
C PRO A 134 7.38 4.56 -11.23
N HIS A 135 6.05 4.38 -11.18
CA HIS A 135 5.45 3.21 -10.52
C HIS A 135 5.93 1.90 -11.15
N LYS A 136 6.18 1.88 -12.46
CA LYS A 136 6.73 0.72 -13.18
C LYS A 136 8.06 0.23 -12.60
N ALA A 137 8.93 1.16 -12.20
CA ALA A 137 10.18 0.83 -11.54
C ALA A 137 9.93 0.14 -10.19
N ILE A 138 8.99 0.68 -9.41
CA ILE A 138 8.62 0.15 -8.10
C ILE A 138 7.92 -1.22 -8.21
N MET A 139 7.07 -1.41 -9.24
CA MET A 139 6.39 -2.69 -9.49
C MET A 139 7.37 -3.84 -9.66
N ARG A 140 8.51 -3.63 -10.33
CA ARG A 140 9.54 -4.68 -10.51
C ARG A 140 10.06 -5.17 -9.16
N TYR A 141 10.33 -4.27 -8.23
CA TYR A 141 10.74 -4.62 -6.86
C TYR A 141 9.63 -5.30 -6.07
N ILE A 142 8.39 -4.79 -6.14
CA ILE A 142 7.25 -5.40 -5.43
C ILE A 142 7.01 -6.83 -5.95
N LEU A 143 6.98 -7.04 -7.27
CA LEU A 143 6.80 -8.37 -7.86
C LEU A 143 7.89 -9.34 -7.41
N HIS A 144 9.14 -8.88 -7.33
CA HIS A 144 10.26 -9.74 -6.97
C HIS A 144 10.28 -10.11 -5.47
N TYR A 145 10.06 -9.14 -4.59
CA TYR A 145 10.22 -9.32 -3.14
C TYR A 145 8.94 -9.71 -2.41
N THR A 146 7.80 -9.76 -3.08
CA THR A 146 6.52 -10.03 -2.40
C THR A 146 5.64 -10.97 -3.20
N ASP A 147 4.70 -11.59 -2.52
CA ASP A 147 3.60 -12.35 -3.11
C ASP A 147 2.28 -11.57 -3.00
N PRO A 148 1.24 -11.94 -3.76
CA PRO A 148 -0.08 -11.33 -3.65
C PRO A 148 -0.58 -11.25 -2.20
N GLY A 149 -1.14 -10.10 -1.83
CA GLY A 149 -1.65 -9.84 -0.48
C GLY A 149 -0.61 -9.44 0.56
N ASP A 150 0.69 -9.48 0.26
CA ASP A 150 1.72 -8.96 1.16
C ASP A 150 1.53 -7.46 1.43
N ILE A 151 2.00 -7.03 2.61
CA ILE A 151 1.90 -5.65 3.09
C ILE A 151 3.25 -4.97 2.89
N VAL A 152 3.26 -3.88 2.13
CA VAL A 152 4.44 -3.06 1.83
C VAL A 152 4.36 -1.78 2.65
N LEU A 153 5.40 -1.49 3.44
CA LEU A 153 5.54 -0.23 4.15
C LEU A 153 6.43 0.71 3.33
N ASP A 154 5.93 1.91 3.06
CA ASP A 154 6.70 3.01 2.48
C ASP A 154 6.69 4.21 3.44
N GLY A 155 7.80 4.36 4.17
CA GLY A 155 8.02 5.43 5.15
C GLY A 155 8.38 6.80 4.55
N PHE A 156 8.57 6.88 3.23
CA PHE A 156 8.99 8.10 2.52
C PHE A 156 8.23 8.21 1.20
N CYS A 157 6.92 8.02 1.27
CA CYS A 157 6.12 7.71 0.09
C CYS A 157 5.94 8.89 -0.87
N GLY A 158 6.16 10.13 -0.43
CA GLY A 158 6.07 11.34 -1.25
C GLY A 158 4.72 11.45 -1.97
N THR A 159 4.70 11.24 -3.29
CA THR A 159 3.46 11.25 -4.08
C THR A 159 2.65 9.95 -4.04
N GLY A 160 3.12 8.92 -3.32
CA GLY A 160 2.41 7.66 -3.14
C GLY A 160 2.55 6.64 -4.28
N MET A 161 3.61 6.70 -5.09
CA MET A 161 3.76 5.80 -6.24
C MET A 161 3.88 4.32 -5.85
N THR A 162 4.37 4.02 -4.65
CA THR A 162 4.40 2.66 -4.10
C THR A 162 3.01 2.06 -3.93
N GLY A 163 2.01 2.87 -3.53
CA GLY A 163 0.63 2.41 -3.44
C GLY A 163 0.06 2.07 -4.83
N VAL A 164 0.38 2.89 -5.84
CA VAL A 164 -0.04 2.62 -7.23
C VAL A 164 0.61 1.35 -7.74
N ALA A 165 1.92 1.20 -7.54
CA ALA A 165 2.64 0.01 -7.93
C ALA A 165 2.10 -1.25 -7.26
N ALA A 166 1.79 -1.19 -5.96
CA ALA A 166 1.23 -2.31 -5.21
C ALA A 166 -0.13 -2.79 -5.76
N GLN A 167 -1.00 -1.86 -6.17
CA GLN A 167 -2.28 -2.20 -6.80
C GLN A 167 -2.09 -2.74 -8.22
N LEU A 168 -1.25 -2.08 -9.03
CA LEU A 168 -1.02 -2.47 -10.42
C LEU A 168 -0.30 -3.82 -10.57
N CYS A 169 0.31 -4.36 -9.53
CA CYS A 169 0.78 -5.76 -9.52
C CYS A 169 -0.36 -6.79 -9.68
N GLY A 170 -1.62 -6.39 -9.45
CA GLY A 170 -2.82 -7.17 -9.74
C GLY A 170 -3.36 -7.01 -11.15
N ASP A 171 -2.92 -6.00 -11.89
CA ASP A 171 -3.39 -5.74 -13.25
C ASP A 171 -2.52 -6.48 -14.27
N ARG A 172 -3.13 -7.44 -14.98
CA ARG A 172 -2.44 -8.27 -15.97
C ARG A 172 -1.77 -7.44 -17.05
N LYS A 173 -2.44 -6.41 -17.56
CA LYS A 173 -1.93 -5.56 -18.63
C LYS A 173 -0.76 -4.73 -18.13
N ALA A 174 -0.87 -4.14 -16.94
CA ALA A 174 0.21 -3.35 -16.35
C ALA A 174 1.48 -4.20 -16.13
N VAL A 175 1.33 -5.46 -15.68
CA VAL A 175 2.46 -6.38 -15.52
C VAL A 175 3.05 -6.80 -16.88
N GLN A 176 2.21 -7.01 -17.90
CA GLN A 176 2.66 -7.29 -19.27
C GLN A 176 3.41 -6.10 -19.89
N ASP A 177 2.98 -4.87 -19.61
CA ASP A 177 3.60 -3.64 -20.07
C ASP A 177 5.02 -3.42 -19.48
N LEU A 178 5.38 -4.14 -18.41
CA LEU A 178 6.77 -4.18 -17.88
C LEU A 178 7.71 -5.10 -18.70
N GLY A 179 7.15 -5.86 -19.65
CA GLY A 179 7.88 -6.86 -20.44
C GLY A 179 7.80 -8.28 -19.86
N TYR A 180 7.02 -8.51 -18.80
CA TYR A 180 6.85 -9.85 -18.23
C TYR A 180 5.75 -10.64 -18.93
N ARG A 181 5.95 -11.96 -19.05
CA ARG A 181 4.90 -12.86 -19.52
C ARG A 181 4.07 -13.34 -18.33
N VAL A 182 2.76 -13.22 -18.43
CA VAL A 182 1.81 -13.69 -17.40
C VAL A 182 1.02 -14.87 -17.96
N LEU A 183 1.10 -16.01 -17.29
CA LEU A 183 0.36 -17.23 -17.62
C LEU A 183 -1.12 -17.14 -17.19
N ASP A 184 -1.96 -18.06 -17.65
CA ASP A 184 -3.39 -18.04 -17.36
C ASP A 184 -3.70 -18.26 -15.87
N ASP A 185 -2.86 -19.03 -15.18
CA ASP A 185 -2.91 -19.30 -13.73
C ASP A 185 -2.42 -18.14 -12.84
N GLY A 186 -2.01 -17.03 -13.47
CA GLY A 186 -1.48 -15.84 -12.83
C GLY A 186 0.02 -15.87 -12.55
N THR A 187 0.74 -16.94 -12.92
CA THR A 187 2.19 -17.01 -12.75
C THR A 187 2.90 -16.00 -13.65
N VAL A 188 3.87 -15.27 -13.11
CA VAL A 188 4.66 -14.25 -13.82
C VAL A 188 6.06 -14.80 -14.09
N LEU A 189 6.45 -14.76 -15.35
CA LEU A 189 7.73 -15.26 -15.84
C LEU A 189 8.72 -14.12 -16.08
N ASP A 190 9.99 -14.38 -15.76
CA ASP A 190 11.10 -13.50 -16.10
C ASP A 190 11.42 -13.56 -17.61
N GLU A 191 12.39 -12.76 -18.05
CA GLU A 191 12.84 -12.74 -19.45
C GLU A 191 13.38 -14.09 -19.96
N LYS A 192 13.82 -14.96 -19.04
CA LYS A 192 14.32 -16.31 -19.35
C LYS A 192 13.22 -17.37 -19.29
N GLY A 193 11.96 -16.96 -19.09
CA GLY A 193 10.80 -17.84 -19.00
C GLY A 193 10.68 -18.58 -17.67
N ARG A 194 11.41 -18.17 -16.62
CA ARG A 194 11.37 -18.80 -15.29
C ARG A 194 10.32 -18.11 -14.41
N PRO A 195 9.51 -18.87 -13.66
CA PRO A 195 8.57 -18.28 -12.71
C PRO A 195 9.32 -17.60 -11.56
N PHE A 196 8.97 -16.33 -11.30
CA PHE A 196 9.58 -15.57 -10.20
C PHE A 196 8.55 -14.84 -9.31
N SER A 197 7.34 -14.60 -9.82
CA SER A 197 6.28 -13.91 -9.10
C SER A 197 4.90 -14.39 -9.52
N ARG A 198 3.86 -13.81 -8.91
CA ARG A 198 2.47 -14.07 -9.21
C ARG A 198 1.67 -12.77 -9.28
N LEU A 199 0.72 -12.74 -10.22
CA LEU A 199 -0.23 -11.66 -10.41
C LEU A 199 -1.11 -11.51 -9.17
N GLY A 200 -1.26 -10.28 -8.69
CA GLY A 200 -2.17 -9.97 -7.58
C GLY A 200 -1.79 -8.65 -6.90
N ALA A 201 -2.78 -7.96 -6.35
CA ALA A 201 -2.52 -6.72 -5.63
C ALA A 201 -1.77 -6.98 -4.31
N ARG A 202 -0.91 -6.04 -3.92
CA ARG A 202 -0.32 -5.95 -2.58
C ARG A 202 -0.98 -4.82 -1.80
N LYS A 203 -0.92 -4.89 -0.49
CA LYS A 203 -1.39 -3.80 0.39
C LYS A 203 -0.24 -2.85 0.63
N ALA A 204 -0.49 -1.54 0.66
CA ALA A 204 0.54 -0.54 0.92
C ALA A 204 0.14 0.32 2.12
N VAL A 205 1.04 0.43 3.09
CA VAL A 205 1.00 1.45 4.15
C VAL A 205 1.93 2.57 3.72
N LEU A 206 1.35 3.74 3.43
CA LEU A 206 2.09 4.91 2.98
C LEU A 206 2.17 5.91 4.12
N VAL A 207 3.38 6.12 4.65
CA VAL A 207 3.64 7.02 5.78
C VAL A 207 4.44 8.20 5.26
N ASP A 208 3.78 9.33 5.04
CA ASP A 208 4.31 10.69 4.80
C ASP A 208 3.09 11.63 4.61
N LEU A 209 3.30 12.94 4.40
CA LEU A 209 2.29 13.92 3.94
C LEU A 209 1.85 13.67 2.48
N CYS A 210 1.55 12.43 2.13
CA CYS A 210 1.06 12.06 0.81
C CYS A 210 -0.43 12.43 0.67
N ARG A 211 -0.72 13.48 -0.12
CA ARG A 211 -2.09 13.83 -0.54
C ARG A 211 -2.79 12.70 -1.32
N PHE A 212 -2.06 11.70 -1.80
CA PHE A 212 -2.59 10.57 -2.58
C PHE A 212 -3.06 9.38 -1.74
N GLY A 213 -2.86 9.35 -0.41
CA GLY A 213 -3.52 8.37 0.46
C GLY A 213 -5.04 8.33 0.25
N ARG A 214 -5.63 9.46 -0.16
CA ARG A 214 -7.03 9.64 -0.57
C ARG A 214 -7.44 8.97 -1.89
N ALA A 215 -6.52 8.75 -2.84
CA ALA A 215 -6.89 8.36 -4.21
C ALA A 215 -7.00 6.85 -4.42
N PHE A 216 -6.53 6.03 -3.48
CA PHE A 216 -6.52 4.57 -3.61
C PHE A 216 -7.90 3.91 -3.44
N HIS A 217 -8.95 4.69 -3.18
CA HIS A 217 -10.27 4.17 -2.83
C HIS A 217 -11.44 4.71 -3.68
N GLY A 218 -11.16 5.40 -4.79
CA GLY A 218 -12.12 5.53 -5.91
C GLY A 218 -13.20 6.62 -5.83
N GLU A 219 -13.02 7.72 -5.10
CA GLU A 219 -13.94 8.87 -5.14
C GLU A 219 -13.33 10.16 -5.73
N HIS A 220 -14.19 10.91 -6.43
CA HIS A 220 -13.91 12.22 -7.03
C HIS A 220 -14.11 13.32 -5.99
N VAL A 221 -13.19 14.28 -5.85
CA VAL A 221 -13.30 15.39 -4.88
C VAL A 221 -13.42 16.73 -5.63
N PRO A 222 -14.39 17.61 -5.29
CA PRO A 222 -14.41 19.00 -5.73
C PRO A 222 -13.43 19.86 -4.91
N GLY A 223 -12.79 20.84 -5.57
CA GLY A 223 -11.62 21.57 -5.09
C GLY A 223 -11.72 22.18 -3.68
N LEU A 224 -10.63 22.06 -2.91
CA LEU A 224 -10.42 22.81 -1.67
C LEU A 224 -9.60 24.08 -1.94
N GLY A 225 -10.16 25.22 -1.52
CA GLY A 225 -9.46 26.49 -1.41
C GLY A 225 -8.42 26.52 -0.27
N GLN A 226 -7.57 27.55 -0.34
CA GLN A 226 -6.46 27.96 0.53
C GLN A 226 -6.27 27.24 1.89
N GLY A 227 -5.24 26.38 1.97
CA GLY A 227 -4.03 26.65 2.76
C GLY A 227 -4.06 26.64 4.30
N HIS A 228 -4.63 25.64 4.97
CA HIS A 228 -4.28 25.35 6.37
C HIS A 228 -2.98 24.52 6.44
N LYS A 229 -1.91 25.06 7.06
CA LYS A 229 -0.64 24.35 7.25
C LYS A 229 -0.60 23.71 8.64
N LEU A 230 -0.60 22.37 8.69
CA LEU A 230 -0.16 21.63 9.88
C LEU A 230 1.36 21.78 10.01
N ARG A 231 1.85 21.99 11.23
CA ARG A 231 3.28 21.90 11.56
C ARG A 231 3.50 20.61 12.34
N VAL A 232 4.67 20.00 12.19
CA VAL A 232 5.13 18.86 12.98
C VAL A 232 6.27 19.35 13.87
#